data_AF-A0A1G0YMZ2-F1
#
_entry.id   AF-A0A1G0YMZ2-F1
#
_cell.length_a   1.000
_cell.length_b   1.000
_cell.length_c   1.000
_cell.angle_alpha   90.00
_cell.angle_beta   90.00
_cell.angle_gamma   90.00
#
_symmetry.space_group_name_H-M   'P 1'
#
loop_
_entity.id
_entity.type
_entity.pdbx_description
1 polymer ?
#
loop_
_entity_poly.entity_id
_entity_poly.type
_entity_poly.pdbx_seq_one_letter_code
_entity_poly.pdbx_strand_id
1 'polypeptide(L)'
;MNCKKAEQALSMAMDGELPEKQKQQLQAHLSDCAPCRQMEQELNACRVMLRGQIAQPEQTPEAAWADVRRAIRLQSPAKESVAAPMVFNWRIQAASVIVMLAVIGVGVLLLSRAGKQGADTASVVPQESTVSLGTQHTTDVEMVETSLADATPMVYEDAASGMTVIWVMTNGDKETKDADS
;
A
#
# COMPACT_ATOMS: atom_id res chain seq x y z
N MET A 1 -3.13 47.41 4.11
CA MET A 1 -2.87 46.17 4.90
C MET A 1 -1.66 46.39 5.81
N ASN A 2 -1.32 45.43 6.68
CA ASN A 2 -0.06 45.45 7.43
C ASN A 2 1.00 44.54 6.78
N CYS A 3 2.27 44.66 7.19
CA CYS A 3 3.38 43.92 6.58
C CYS A 3 3.20 42.40 6.65
N LYS A 4 2.71 41.86 7.77
CA LYS A 4 2.45 40.42 7.92
C LYS A 4 1.46 39.88 6.88
N LYS A 5 0.38 40.62 6.61
CA LYS A 5 -0.57 40.27 5.54
C LYS A 5 0.04 40.43 4.15
N ALA A 6 0.95 41.39 3.97
CA ALA A 6 1.66 41.59 2.71
C ALA A 6 2.61 40.42 2.40
N GLU A 7 3.34 39.93 3.40
CA GLU A 7 4.20 38.75 3.27
C GLU A 7 3.40 37.50 2.88
N GLN A 8 2.26 37.26 3.54
CA GLN A 8 1.36 36.16 3.17
C GLN A 8 0.83 36.33 1.74
N ALA A 9 0.42 37.54 1.37
CA ALA A 9 -0.05 37.83 0.02
C ALA A 9 1.07 37.68 -1.04
N LEU A 10 2.32 38.03 -0.71
CA LEU A 10 3.48 37.79 -1.58
C LEU A 10 3.70 36.29 -1.82
N SER A 11 3.59 35.46 -0.78
CA SER A 11 3.68 34.01 -0.93
C SER A 11 2.58 33.48 -1.86
N MET A 12 1.31 33.81 -1.57
CA MET A 12 0.17 33.42 -2.43
C MET A 12 0.32 33.92 -3.87
N ALA A 13 0.91 35.11 -4.07
CA ALA A 13 1.19 35.64 -5.40
C ALA A 13 2.28 34.84 -6.13
N MET A 14 3.28 34.30 -5.42
CA MET A 14 4.28 33.43 -6.01
C MET A 14 3.68 32.12 -6.51
N ASP A 15 2.72 31.57 -5.76
CA ASP A 15 2.00 30.34 -6.07
C ASP A 15 0.91 30.54 -7.13
N GLY A 16 0.53 31.79 -7.43
CA GLY A 16 -0.51 32.13 -8.40
C GLY A 16 -1.94 32.08 -7.83
N GLU A 17 -2.06 31.97 -6.51
CA GLU A 17 -3.33 31.78 -5.79
C GLU A 17 -3.93 33.09 -5.26
N LEU A 18 -3.23 34.23 -5.41
CA LEU A 18 -3.68 35.51 -4.85
C LEU A 18 -4.91 36.06 -5.60
N PRO A 19 -6.06 36.29 -4.93
CA PRO A 19 -7.25 36.86 -5.54
C PRO A 19 -7.02 38.31 -6.03
N GLU A 20 -7.71 38.71 -7.10
CA GLU A 20 -7.50 40.02 -7.75
C GLU A 20 -7.70 41.22 -6.80
N LYS A 21 -8.69 41.13 -5.92
CA LYS A 21 -8.94 42.16 -4.88
C LYS A 21 -7.76 42.30 -3.92
N GLN A 22 -7.08 41.20 -3.59
CA GLN A 22 -5.92 41.22 -2.70
C GLN A 22 -4.65 41.68 -3.42
N LYS A 23 -4.51 41.41 -4.74
CA LYS A 23 -3.43 41.97 -5.56
C LYS A 23 -3.41 43.50 -5.53
N GLN A 24 -4.56 44.14 -5.71
CA GLN A 24 -4.65 45.62 -5.64
C GLN A 24 -4.22 46.15 -4.28
N GLN A 25 -4.65 45.49 -3.20
CA GLN A 25 -4.23 45.86 -1.84
C GLN A 25 -2.72 45.68 -1.66
N LEU A 26 -2.15 44.58 -2.18
CA LEU A 26 -0.72 44.27 -2.12
C LEU A 26 0.09 45.32 -2.85
N GLN A 27 -0.31 45.68 -4.06
CA GLN A 27 0.34 46.70 -4.87
C GLN A 27 0.32 48.08 -4.20
N ALA A 28 -0.81 48.44 -3.57
CA ALA A 28 -0.88 49.66 -2.77
C ALA A 28 0.11 49.64 -1.59
N HIS A 29 0.18 48.52 -0.85
CA HIS A 29 1.13 48.40 0.26
C HIS A 29 2.59 48.43 -0.19
N LEU A 30 2.90 47.75 -1.30
CA LEU A 30 4.23 47.78 -1.90
C LEU A 30 4.61 49.17 -2.40
N SER A 31 3.65 50.06 -2.72
CA SER A 31 3.96 51.45 -3.08
C SER A 31 4.47 52.26 -1.88
N ASP A 32 4.00 51.95 -0.68
CA ASP A 32 4.29 52.71 0.54
C ASP A 32 5.37 52.06 1.44
N CYS A 33 5.53 50.74 1.38
CA CYS A 33 6.37 49.98 2.30
C CYS A 33 7.68 49.49 1.66
N ALA A 34 8.81 50.15 1.97
CA ALA A 34 10.12 49.77 1.45
C ALA A 34 10.59 48.36 1.85
N PRO A 35 10.41 47.89 3.11
CA PRO A 35 10.77 46.53 3.50
C PRO A 35 10.05 45.45 2.68
N CYS A 36 8.74 45.61 2.46
CA CYS A 36 7.97 44.63 1.68
C CYS A 36 8.36 44.64 0.20
N ARG A 37 8.75 45.79 -0.37
CA ARG A 37 9.33 45.84 -1.73
C ARG A 37 10.64 45.09 -1.82
N GLN A 38 11.52 45.26 -0.83
CA GLN A 38 12.78 44.55 -0.82
C GLN A 38 12.56 43.02 -0.76
N MET A 39 11.62 42.57 0.08
CA MET A 39 11.26 41.15 0.15
C MET A 39 10.68 40.62 -1.17
N GLU A 40 9.82 41.38 -1.84
CA GLU A 40 9.32 41.02 -3.18
C GLU A 40 10.47 40.86 -4.19
N GLN A 41 11.46 41.75 -4.15
CA GLN A 41 12.63 41.68 -5.03
C GLN A 41 13.50 40.46 -4.73
N GLU A 42 13.76 40.17 -3.45
CA GLU A 42 14.52 38.99 -3.02
C GLU A 42 13.83 37.68 -3.43
N LEU A 43 12.52 37.58 -3.24
CA LEU A 43 11.72 36.42 -3.67
C LEU A 43 11.78 36.24 -5.20
N ASN A 44 11.63 37.33 -5.96
CA ASN A 44 11.71 37.29 -7.41
C ASN A 44 13.13 36.93 -7.92
N ALA A 45 14.18 37.42 -7.25
CA ALA A 45 15.56 37.06 -7.59
C ALA A 45 15.79 35.55 -7.38
N CYS A 46 15.36 35.00 -6.24
CA CYS A 46 15.38 33.56 -5.97
C CYS A 46 14.63 32.77 -7.04
N ARG A 47 13.43 33.21 -7.43
CA ARG A 47 12.62 32.56 -8.47
C ARG A 47 13.33 32.52 -9.83
N VAL A 48 13.99 33.60 -10.22
CA VAL A 48 14.75 33.66 -11.48
C VAL A 48 15.96 32.73 -11.42
N MET A 49 16.71 32.73 -10.31
CA MET A 49 17.85 31.83 -10.13
C MET A 49 17.43 30.37 -10.21
N LEU A 50 16.33 29.99 -9.54
CA LEU A 50 15.81 28.62 -9.58
C LEU A 50 15.33 28.23 -10.97
N ARG A 51 14.59 29.08 -11.67
CA ARG A 51 14.15 28.80 -13.05
C ARG A 51 15.30 28.58 -14.02
N GLY A 52 16.43 29.28 -13.84
CA GLY A 52 17.62 29.08 -14.66
C GLY A 52 18.37 27.77 -14.36
N GLN A 53 18.15 27.17 -13.18
CA GLN A 53 18.78 25.92 -12.77
C GLN A 53 17.93 24.67 -13.07
N ILE A 54 16.62 24.84 -13.26
CA ILE A 54 15.76 23.74 -13.67
C ILE A 54 16.06 23.45 -15.14
N ALA A 55 16.80 22.37 -15.39
CA ALA A 55 16.97 21.85 -16.74
C ALA A 55 15.58 21.67 -17.38
N GLN A 56 15.41 22.13 -18.62
CA GLN A 56 14.20 21.80 -19.35
C GLN A 56 14.08 20.28 -19.41
N PRO A 57 12.90 19.72 -19.10
CA PRO A 57 12.72 18.29 -19.21
C PRO A 57 13.00 17.87 -20.65
N GLU A 58 13.93 16.92 -20.82
CA GLU A 58 14.33 16.40 -22.14
C GLU A 58 13.16 15.71 -22.86
N GLN A 59 12.17 15.26 -22.08
CA GLN A 59 10.98 14.56 -22.57
C GLN A 59 9.73 15.43 -22.39
N THR A 60 8.77 15.28 -23.30
CA THR A 60 7.43 15.84 -23.07
C THR A 60 6.75 15.09 -21.91
N PRO A 61 5.81 15.73 -21.19
CA PRO A 61 5.07 15.08 -20.12
C PRO A 61 4.43 13.76 -20.56
N GLU A 62 3.88 13.68 -21.78
CA GLU A 62 3.23 12.48 -22.31
C GLU A 62 4.20 11.31 -22.46
N ALA A 63 5.43 11.58 -22.90
CA ALA A 63 6.49 10.59 -23.04
C ALA A 63 6.95 10.09 -21.66
N ALA A 64 7.20 10.99 -20.72
CA ALA A 64 7.55 10.64 -19.34
C ALA A 64 6.44 9.78 -18.69
N TRP A 65 5.17 10.16 -18.86
CA TRP A 65 4.03 9.38 -18.37
C TRP A 65 3.91 8.02 -19.06
N ALA A 66 4.29 7.89 -20.34
CA ALA A 66 4.31 6.61 -21.02
C ALA A 66 5.38 5.67 -20.45
N ASP A 67 6.55 6.21 -20.11
CA ASP A 67 7.63 5.45 -19.47
C ASP A 67 7.23 4.98 -18.06
N VAL A 68 6.59 5.85 -17.26
CA VAL A 68 6.02 5.47 -15.95
C VAL A 68 4.99 4.35 -16.10
N ARG A 69 4.03 4.46 -17.04
CA ARG A 69 3.03 3.42 -17.28
C ARG A 69 3.68 2.09 -17.70
N ARG A 70 4.73 2.15 -18.51
CA ARG A 70 5.49 0.96 -18.92
C ARG A 70 6.17 0.31 -17.73
N ALA A 71 6.84 1.10 -16.89
CA ALA A 71 7.49 0.61 -15.68
C ALA A 71 6.50 -0.08 -14.74
N ILE A 72 5.33 0.54 -14.49
CA ILE A 72 4.27 -0.04 -13.65
C ILE A 72 3.77 -1.38 -14.22
N ARG A 73 3.58 -1.46 -15.55
CA ARG A 73 3.12 -2.69 -16.21
C ARG A 73 4.15 -3.82 -16.10
N LEU A 74 5.44 -3.50 -16.18
CA LEU A 74 6.52 -4.48 -16.07
C LEU A 74 6.74 -4.96 -14.63
N GLN A 75 6.44 -4.11 -13.63
CA GLN A 75 6.54 -4.46 -12.22
C GLN A 75 5.29 -5.17 -11.68
N SER A 76 4.14 -5.02 -12.34
CA SER A 76 2.97 -5.83 -12.01
C SER A 76 3.26 -7.26 -12.46
N PRO A 77 3.47 -8.24 -11.53
CA PRO A 77 3.57 -9.62 -11.96
C PRO A 77 2.30 -9.90 -12.73
N ALA A 78 2.44 -10.27 -14.00
CA ALA A 78 1.31 -10.80 -14.75
C ALA A 78 0.71 -11.85 -13.82
N LYS A 79 -0.55 -11.64 -13.40
CA LYS A 79 -1.31 -12.71 -12.78
C LYS A 79 -1.35 -13.78 -13.86
N GLU A 80 -0.36 -14.67 -13.85
CA GLU A 80 -0.43 -15.94 -14.53
C GLU A 80 -1.62 -16.60 -13.85
N SER A 81 -2.80 -16.42 -14.46
CA SER A 81 -3.86 -17.37 -14.32
C SER A 81 -3.29 -18.65 -14.90
N VAL A 82 -2.58 -19.41 -14.06
CA VAL A 82 -2.28 -20.80 -14.32
C VAL A 82 -3.65 -21.46 -14.30
N ALA A 83 -4.33 -21.41 -15.44
CA ALA A 83 -5.45 -22.26 -15.75
C ALA A 83 -4.87 -23.67 -15.84
N ALA A 84 -4.57 -24.24 -14.68
CA ALA A 84 -4.23 -25.64 -14.57
C ALA A 84 -5.43 -26.41 -15.12
N PRO A 85 -5.27 -27.24 -16.16
CA PRO A 85 -6.37 -28.07 -16.62
C PRO A 85 -6.73 -29.01 -15.47
N MET A 86 -7.94 -28.84 -14.96
CA MET A 86 -8.54 -29.71 -13.95
C MET A 86 -8.73 -31.10 -14.55
N VAL A 87 -7.66 -31.90 -14.60
CA VAL A 87 -7.74 -33.32 -14.91
C VAL A 87 -8.35 -34.02 -13.71
N PHE A 88 -9.68 -34.03 -13.69
CA PHE A 88 -10.51 -34.76 -12.73
C PHE A 88 -10.18 -36.26 -12.85
N ASN A 89 -9.25 -36.71 -12.01
CA ASN A 89 -8.72 -38.06 -12.05
C ASN A 89 -9.77 -39.04 -11.47
N TRP A 90 -10.75 -39.43 -12.30
CA TRP A 90 -11.82 -40.41 -12.00
C TRP A 90 -11.30 -41.78 -11.50
N ARG A 91 -9.99 -42.03 -11.63
CA ARG A 91 -9.34 -43.29 -11.24
C ARG A 91 -9.22 -43.49 -9.72
N ILE A 92 -9.45 -42.44 -8.91
CA ILE A 92 -9.31 -42.52 -7.45
C ILE A 92 -10.59 -43.04 -6.75
N GLN A 93 -11.73 -43.12 -7.44
CA GLN A 93 -12.99 -43.62 -6.85
C GLN A 93 -13.10 -45.15 -6.79
N ALA A 94 -12.21 -45.90 -7.45
CA ALA A 94 -12.25 -47.37 -7.43
C ALA A 94 -11.47 -47.99 -6.24
N ALA A 95 -10.57 -47.23 -5.62
CA ALA A 95 -9.73 -47.73 -4.52
C ALA A 95 -10.46 -47.73 -3.16
N SER A 96 -11.48 -46.90 -2.97
CA SER A 96 -12.19 -46.77 -1.69
C SER A 96 -13.08 -47.96 -1.35
N VAL A 97 -13.71 -48.59 -2.35
CA VAL A 97 -14.60 -49.74 -2.14
C VAL A 97 -13.82 -50.99 -1.72
N ILE A 98 -12.63 -51.20 -2.29
CA ILE A 98 -11.78 -52.36 -1.97
C ILE A 98 -11.21 -52.24 -0.55
N VAL A 99 -10.76 -51.04 -0.16
CA VAL A 99 -10.27 -50.81 1.21
C VAL A 99 -11.40 -50.93 2.23
N MET A 100 -12.60 -50.42 1.94
CA MET A 100 -13.74 -50.53 2.85
C MET A 100 -14.19 -52.00 3.02
N LEU A 101 -14.23 -52.79 1.95
CA LEU A 101 -14.53 -54.23 2.03
C LEU A 101 -13.43 -55.01 2.77
N ALA A 102 -12.15 -54.64 2.59
CA ALA A 102 -11.04 -55.25 3.33
C ALA A 102 -11.12 -54.93 4.83
N VAL A 103 -11.43 -53.68 5.21
CA VAL A 103 -11.60 -53.28 6.62
C VAL A 103 -12.80 -53.97 7.25
N ILE A 104 -13.92 -54.12 6.54
CA ILE A 104 -15.10 -54.85 7.04
C ILE A 104 -14.79 -56.35 7.17
N GLY A 105 -14.13 -56.96 6.18
CA GLY A 105 -13.72 -58.37 6.23
C GLY A 105 -12.74 -58.68 7.35
N VAL A 106 -11.73 -57.81 7.54
CA VAL A 106 -10.77 -57.89 8.64
C VAL A 106 -11.46 -57.64 9.98
N GLY A 107 -12.38 -56.68 10.07
CA GLY A 107 -13.17 -56.39 11.27
C GLY A 107 -14.01 -57.58 11.72
N VAL A 108 -14.75 -58.23 10.83
CA VAL A 108 -15.54 -59.44 11.14
C VAL A 108 -14.63 -60.59 11.59
N LEU A 109 -13.47 -60.76 10.96
CA LEU A 109 -12.52 -61.81 11.31
C LEU A 109 -11.82 -61.56 12.66
N LEU A 110 -11.52 -60.30 12.98
CA LEU A 110 -10.99 -59.90 14.28
C LEU A 110 -12.05 -60.00 15.39
N LEU A 111 -13.31 -59.61 15.15
CA LEU A 111 -14.41 -59.84 16.11
C LEU A 111 -14.68 -61.34 16.34
N SER A 112 -14.52 -62.17 15.31
CA SER A 112 -14.62 -63.64 15.42
C SER A 112 -13.47 -64.25 16.22
N ARG A 113 -12.29 -63.62 16.20
CA ARG A 113 -11.12 -64.02 17.01
C ARG A 113 -11.12 -63.43 18.42
N ALA A 114 -11.72 -62.25 18.61
CA ALA A 114 -11.79 -61.53 19.90
C ALA A 114 -12.81 -62.11 20.90
N GLY A 115 -13.56 -63.16 20.51
CA GLY A 115 -14.28 -64.02 21.46
C GLY A 115 -13.35 -64.90 22.32
N LYS A 116 -12.03 -64.88 22.08
CA LYS A 116 -11.03 -65.54 22.92
C LYS A 116 -9.81 -64.62 23.10
N GLN A 117 -9.52 -64.35 24.37
CA GLN A 117 -8.27 -63.84 24.93
C GLN A 117 -8.12 -62.31 24.97
N GLY A 118 -8.06 -61.81 26.20
CA GLY A 118 -7.72 -60.43 26.52
C GLY A 118 -6.22 -60.23 26.72
N ALA A 119 -5.96 -59.12 27.42
CA ALA A 119 -4.68 -58.63 27.94
C ALA A 119 -3.78 -57.89 26.93
N ASP A 120 -3.74 -56.57 27.17
CA ASP A 120 -2.55 -55.81 27.54
C ASP A 120 -1.56 -55.24 26.49
N THR A 121 -1.60 -53.91 26.48
CA THR A 121 -0.49 -52.95 26.66
C THR A 121 0.30 -52.39 25.47
N ALA A 122 0.31 -51.05 25.50
CA ALA A 122 1.40 -50.11 25.29
C ALA A 122 1.96 -49.93 23.86
N SER A 123 1.51 -48.84 23.23
CA SER A 123 2.13 -48.22 22.06
C SER A 123 3.08 -47.11 22.51
N VAL A 124 4.35 -47.18 22.09
CA VAL A 124 5.42 -46.20 22.30
C VAL A 124 5.63 -45.40 21.00
N VAL A 125 5.71 -44.07 21.15
CA VAL A 125 5.92 -43.00 20.15
C VAL A 125 7.32 -43.09 19.52
N PRO A 126 7.58 -42.56 18.31
CA PRO A 126 8.25 -41.25 18.24
C PRO A 126 7.69 -40.25 17.22
N GLN A 127 7.77 -38.99 17.65
CA GLN A 127 7.46 -37.74 16.97
C GLN A 127 8.73 -37.29 16.21
N GLU A 128 8.59 -36.83 14.96
CA GLU A 128 9.67 -36.21 14.20
C GLU A 128 9.36 -34.74 13.93
N SER A 129 9.89 -33.89 14.81
CA SER A 129 9.93 -32.44 14.66
C SER A 129 11.14 -32.09 13.79
N THR A 130 10.91 -31.71 12.54
CA THR A 130 11.92 -31.10 11.69
C THR A 130 11.89 -29.58 11.89
N VAL A 131 12.90 -29.06 12.59
CA VAL A 131 13.17 -27.63 12.68
C VAL A 131 13.78 -27.20 11.36
N SER A 132 13.04 -26.41 10.58
CA SER A 132 13.56 -25.76 9.38
C SER A 132 14.07 -24.36 9.74
N LEU A 133 15.39 -24.18 9.68
CA LEU A 133 16.05 -22.88 9.67
C LEU A 133 15.75 -22.20 8.33
N GLY A 134 15.02 -21.09 8.37
CA GLY A 134 14.83 -20.20 7.24
C GLY A 134 14.46 -18.82 7.75
N THR A 135 15.45 -18.01 8.11
CA THR A 135 15.24 -16.61 8.48
C THR A 135 14.87 -15.82 7.23
N GLN A 136 13.57 -15.79 6.90
CA GLN A 136 12.98 -14.71 6.14
C GLN A 136 12.47 -13.71 7.19
N HIS A 137 13.10 -12.53 7.28
CA HIS A 137 12.51 -11.42 8.01
C HIS A 137 11.34 -10.90 7.16
N THR A 138 10.17 -11.48 7.38
CA THR A 138 8.90 -10.92 6.90
C THR A 138 8.48 -9.87 7.92
N THR A 139 8.44 -8.61 7.49
CA THR A 139 7.82 -7.55 8.30
C THR A 139 6.31 -7.78 8.23
N ASP A 140 5.76 -8.44 9.25
CA ASP A 140 4.32 -8.71 9.38
C ASP A 140 3.70 -7.62 10.26
N VAL A 141 2.77 -6.84 9.71
CA VAL A 141 2.05 -5.81 10.47
C VAL A 141 0.80 -6.42 11.11
N GLU A 142 0.90 -6.72 12.41
CA GLU A 142 -0.21 -7.32 13.16
C GLU A 142 -1.38 -6.35 13.37
N MET A 143 -1.10 -5.09 13.70
CA MET A 143 -2.12 -4.10 14.01
C MET A 143 -1.60 -2.67 13.81
N VAL A 144 -2.47 -1.78 13.31
CA VAL A 144 -2.21 -0.34 13.20
C VAL A 144 -3.24 0.42 14.02
N GLU A 145 -2.79 1.06 15.09
CA GLU A 145 -3.59 1.97 15.90
C GLU A 145 -3.29 3.42 15.53
N THR A 146 -4.32 4.27 15.52
CA THR A 146 -4.19 5.72 15.29
C THR A 146 -4.99 6.47 16.35
N SER A 147 -4.40 7.54 16.89
CA SER A 147 -5.04 8.44 17.86
C SER A 147 -5.80 9.58 17.18
N LEU A 148 -5.75 9.66 15.85
CA LEU A 148 -6.43 10.69 15.07
C LEU A 148 -7.90 10.33 14.88
N ALA A 149 -8.79 11.24 15.27
CA ALA A 149 -10.22 11.12 14.98
C ALA A 149 -10.45 11.10 13.47
N ASP A 150 -11.34 10.22 13.01
CA ASP A 150 -11.72 10.05 11.60
C ASP A 150 -10.58 9.67 10.64
N ALA A 151 -9.52 9.05 11.17
CA ALA A 151 -8.40 8.54 10.39
C ALA A 151 -8.60 7.09 9.96
N THR A 152 -8.39 6.80 8.68
CA THR A 152 -8.37 5.42 8.15
C THR A 152 -6.94 5.05 7.79
N PRO A 153 -6.28 4.15 8.55
CA PRO A 153 -4.97 3.65 8.18
C PRO A 153 -5.08 2.66 7.02
N MET A 154 -4.12 2.71 6.10
CA MET A 154 -3.93 1.74 5.03
C MET A 154 -2.51 1.21 5.06
N VAL A 155 -2.38 -0.11 5.04
CA VAL A 155 -1.09 -0.81 5.04
C VAL A 155 -0.87 -1.41 3.66
N TYR A 156 0.31 -1.15 3.10
CA TYR A 156 0.78 -1.75 1.87
C TYR A 156 2.10 -2.47 2.13
N GLU A 157 2.19 -3.71 1.69
CA GLU A 157 3.40 -4.51 1.79
C GLU A 157 3.87 -4.90 0.38
N ASP A 158 5.12 -4.60 0.08
CA ASP A 158 5.77 -5.12 -1.11
C ASP A 158 6.52 -6.42 -0.76
N ALA A 159 5.98 -7.54 -1.25
CA ALA A 159 6.55 -8.87 -1.03
C ALA A 159 7.93 -9.05 -1.71
N ALA A 160 8.26 -8.24 -2.73
CA ALA A 160 9.52 -8.35 -3.44
C ALA A 160 10.68 -7.64 -2.69
N SER A 161 10.44 -6.46 -2.13
CA SER A 161 11.45 -5.69 -1.40
C SER A 161 11.40 -5.87 0.11
N GLY A 162 10.33 -6.46 0.66
CA GLY A 162 10.08 -6.52 2.11
C GLY A 162 9.77 -5.16 2.72
N MET A 163 9.31 -4.19 1.91
CA MET A 163 9.00 -2.84 2.38
C MET A 163 7.54 -2.76 2.83
N THR A 164 7.31 -2.20 4.01
CA THR A 164 5.98 -1.89 4.54
C THR A 164 5.76 -0.39 4.52
N VAL A 165 4.65 0.06 3.92
CA VAL A 165 4.24 1.47 3.87
C VAL A 165 2.88 1.62 4.56
N ILE A 166 2.80 2.51 5.55
CA ILE A 166 1.56 2.79 6.29
C ILE A 166 1.13 4.23 5.99
N TRP A 167 -0.06 4.38 5.44
CA TRP A 167 -0.69 5.67 5.14
C TRP A 167 -1.81 5.94 6.15
N VAL A 168 -1.97 7.18 6.59
CA VAL A 168 -3.07 7.58 7.48
C VAL A 168 -3.85 8.70 6.80
N MET A 169 -5.06 8.40 6.34
CA MET A 169 -5.94 9.35 5.66
C MET A 169 -6.89 9.96 6.69
N THR A 170 -6.97 11.28 6.81
CA THR A 170 -7.99 11.96 7.64
C THR A 170 -9.11 12.49 6.74
N ASN A 171 -10.37 12.40 7.17
CA ASN A 171 -11.52 12.88 6.40
C ASN A 171 -11.60 14.43 6.28
N GLY A 172 -10.60 15.16 6.78
CA GLY A 172 -10.55 16.63 6.79
C GLY A 172 -10.30 17.29 5.44
N ASP A 173 -9.90 16.53 4.41
CA ASP A 173 -9.56 17.06 3.08
C ASP A 173 -10.76 17.07 2.12
N LYS A 174 -11.98 16.87 2.61
CA LYS A 174 -13.21 17.22 1.86
C LYS A 174 -13.42 18.73 1.97
N GLU A 175 -12.62 19.45 1.21
CA GLU A 175 -12.78 20.88 0.94
C GLU A 175 -14.24 21.16 0.56
N THR A 176 -14.86 22.03 1.35
CA THR A 176 -16.22 22.55 1.18
C THR A 176 -16.31 23.33 -0.12
N LYS A 177 -16.60 22.65 -1.23
CA LYS A 177 -17.28 23.23 -2.38
C LYS A 177 -18.78 23.08 -2.12
N ASP A 178 -19.53 24.16 -2.31
CA ASP A 178 -20.99 24.27 -2.24
C ASP A 178 -21.55 24.79 -0.91
N ALA A 179 -21.42 26.11 -0.70
CA ALA A 179 -22.40 26.92 0.02
C ALA A 179 -22.19 28.43 -0.25
N ASP A 180 -22.48 28.88 -1.48
CA ASP A 180 -23.03 30.22 -1.68
C ASP A 180 -23.79 30.27 -3.03
N SER A 181 -25.11 30.21 -2.95
CA SER A 181 -26.09 30.57 -4.00
C SER A 181 -27.36 31.02 -3.31
#